data_AF-A0A3D4LN41-F1
#
_entry.id   AF-A0A3D4LN41-F1
#
_cell.length_a   1.000
_cell.length_b   1.000
_cell.length_c   1.000
_cell.angle_alpha   90.00
_cell.angle_beta   90.00
_cell.angle_gamma   90.00
#
_symmetry.space_group_name_H-M   'P 1'
#
loop_
_entity.id
_entity.type
_entity.pdbx_description
1 polymer ?
#
loop_
_entity_poly.entity_id
_entity_poly.type
_entity_poly.pdbx_seq_one_letter_code
_entity_poly.pdbx_strand_id
1 'polypeptide(L)' 'MKTYNADKIRNVALLGHSSCGKTTITEALLLNTKVTNRMGKVEDGNTVSDFDKEEKERQVSIG' A
#
# COMPACT_ATOMS: atom_id res chain seq x y z
N MET A 1 11.77 17.81 -12.43
CA MET A 1 10.63 16.86 -12.35
C MET A 1 10.81 15.84 -13.47
N LYS A 2 10.71 14.53 -13.20
CA LYS A 2 10.80 13.52 -14.28
C LYS A 2 9.50 13.56 -15.08
N THR A 3 9.59 13.64 -16.40
CA THR A 3 8.43 13.61 -17.30
C THR A 3 8.26 12.18 -17.83
N TYR A 4 7.05 11.65 -17.74
CA TYR A 4 6.71 10.32 -18.24
C TYR A 4 5.67 10.45 -19.36
N ASN A 5 5.91 9.76 -20.47
CA ASN A 5 4.90 9.62 -21.51
C ASN A 5 3.75 8.75 -20.99
N ALA A 6 2.53 8.96 -21.52
CA ALA A 6 1.33 8.28 -21.06
C ALA A 6 1.44 6.74 -21.13
N ASP A 7 2.15 6.20 -22.14
CA ASP A 7 2.39 4.76 -22.31
C ASP A 7 3.27 4.14 -21.21
N LYS A 8 3.96 4.97 -20.42
CA LYS A 8 4.78 4.56 -19.29
C LYS A 8 4.06 4.63 -17.94
N ILE A 9 2.85 5.19 -17.88
CA ILE A 9 2.07 5.28 -16.64
C ILE A 9 1.17 4.05 -16.51
N ARG A 10 1.14 3.44 -15.32
CA ARG A 10 0.27 2.31 -15.00
C ARG A 10 -0.66 2.68 -13.87
N ASN A 11 -1.96 2.73 -14.14
CA ASN A 11 -3.00 2.87 -13.13
C ASN A 11 -3.44 1.48 -12.69
N VAL A 12 -3.33 1.19 -11.40
CA VAL A 12 -3.64 -0.13 -10.83
C VAL A 12 -4.53 0.07 -9.61
N ALA A 13 -5.56 -0.77 -9.46
CA ALA A 13 -6.41 -0.84 -8.28
C ALA A 13 -6.32 -2.24 -7.67
N LEU A 14 -6.18 -2.32 -6.35
CA LEU A 14 -6.21 -3.58 -5.60
C LEU A 14 -7.59 -3.74 -4.96
N LEU A 15 -8.35 -4.74 -5.41
CA LEU A 15 -9.72 -5.00 -4.97
C LEU A 15 -9.83 -6.38 -4.32
N GLY A 16 -10.68 -6.49 -3.31
CA GLY A 16 -10.89 -7.74 -2.59
C GLY A 16 -11.52 -7.53 -1.21
N HIS A 17 -12.02 -8.60 -0.61
CA HIS A 17 -12.65 -8.59 0.71
C HIS A 17 -11.71 -8.08 1.82
N SER A 18 -12.27 -7.72 2.98
CA SER A 18 -11.47 -7.35 4.14
C SER A 18 -10.47 -8.45 4.48
N SER A 19 -9.25 -8.05 4.86
CA SER A 19 -8.20 -8.96 5.30
C SER A 19 -7.71 -9.99 4.25
N CYS A 20 -8.01 -9.82 2.96
CA CYS A 20 -7.51 -10.69 1.89
C CYS A 20 -6.07 -10.37 1.43
N GLY A 21 -5.36 -9.49 2.15
CA GLY A 21 -3.95 -9.16 1.88
C GLY A 21 -3.71 -7.97 0.94
N LYS A 22 -4.72 -7.12 0.66
CA LYS A 22 -4.55 -5.93 -0.20
C LYS A 22 -3.41 -5.02 0.28
N THR A 23 -3.44 -4.65 1.55
CA THR A 23 -2.43 -3.82 2.21
C THR A 23 -1.03 -4.44 2.12
N THR A 24 -0.94 -5.74 2.38
CA THR A 24 0.34 -6.48 2.29
C THR A 24 0.92 -6.45 0.88
N ILE A 25 0.09 -6.56 -0.15
CA ILE A 25 0.52 -6.44 -1.56
C ILE A 25 0.98 -5.01 -1.85
N THR A 26 0.28 -3.99 -1.36
CA THR A 26 0.71 -2.59 -1.48
C THR A 26 2.12 -2.39 -0.90
N GLU A 27 2.38 -2.88 0.32
CA GLU A 27 3.70 -2.79 0.95
C GLU A 27 4.79 -3.51 0.14
N ALA A 28 4.48 -4.68 -0.42
CA ALA A 28 5.42 -5.42 -1.27
C ALA A 28 5.74 -4.65 -2.55
N LEU A 29 4.76 -4.00 -3.18
CA LEU A 29 4.96 -3.15 -4.35
C LEU A 29 5.86 -1.96 -4.03
N LEU A 30 5.63 -1.28 -2.89
CA LEU A 30 6.44 -0.13 -2.46
C LEU A 30 7.89 -0.52 -2.20
N LEU A 31 8.13 -1.66 -1.55
CA LEU A 31 9.49 -2.17 -1.34
C LEU A 31 10.16 -2.55 -2.66
N ASN A 32 9.46 -3.31 -3.52
CA ASN A 32 10.03 -3.81 -4.78
C ASN A 32 10.31 -2.69 -5.79
N THR A 33 9.51 -1.63 -5.78
CA THR A 33 9.73 -0.42 -6.59
C THR A 33 10.71 0.57 -5.96
N LYS A 34 11.26 0.23 -4.77
CA LYS A 34 12.22 1.04 -4.01
C LYS A 34 11.68 2.41 -3.59
N VAL A 35 10.36 2.52 -3.43
CA VAL A 35 9.71 3.70 -2.84
C VAL A 35 9.97 3.73 -1.33
N THR A 36 10.03 2.56 -0.69
CA THR A 36 10.41 2.38 0.70
C THR A 36 11.61 1.45 0.84
N ASN A 37 12.33 1.58 1.95
CA ASN A 37 13.47 0.71 2.30
C ASN A 37 13.08 -0.47 3.20
N ARG A 38 11.82 -0.54 3.62
CA ARG A 38 11.27 -1.62 4.45
C ARG A 38 9.84 -1.92 4.01
N MET A 39 9.42 -3.17 4.20
CA MET A 39 8.04 -3.58 4.05
C MET A 39 7.32 -3.42 5.39
N GLY A 40 6.26 -2.61 5.42
CA GLY A 40 5.40 -2.50 6.59
C GLY A 40 4.54 -3.75 6.80
N LYS A 41 4.00 -3.86 8.01
CA LYS A 41 3.11 -4.93 8.47
C LYS A 41 1.89 -4.33 9.12
N VAL A 42 0.73 -4.92 8.83
CA VAL A 42 -0.56 -4.50 9.40
C VAL A 42 -0.54 -4.69 10.91
N GLU A 43 0.07 -5.78 11.37
CA GLU A 43 0.17 -6.14 12.78
C GLU A 43 0.95 -5.11 13.60
N ASP A 44 1.96 -4.50 12.97
CA ASP A 44 2.82 -3.50 13.60
C ASP A 44 2.26 -2.07 13.44
N GLY A 45 1.13 -1.89 12.75
CA GLY A 45 0.50 -0.59 12.50
C GLY A 45 1.40 0.39 11.74
N ASN A 46 2.31 -0.12 10.91
CA ASN A 46 3.39 0.65 10.29
C ASN A 46 3.40 0.60 8.75
N THR A 47 2.29 0.14 8.16
CA THR A 47 2.01 0.19 6.72
C THR A 47 1.97 1.64 6.23
N VAL A 48 2.29 1.85 4.96
CA VAL A 48 2.30 3.17 4.33
C VAL A 48 0.89 3.60 3.94
N SER A 49 0.05 2.65 3.49
CA SER A 49 -1.30 2.96 3.00
C SER A 49 -2.30 3.24 4.11
N ASP A 50 -2.13 2.65 5.30
CA ASP A 50 -3.05 2.85 6.44
C ASP A 50 -2.51 3.97 7.32
N PHE A 51 -2.81 5.21 6.97
CA PHE A 51 -2.32 6.39 7.69
C PHE A 51 -3.26 6.84 8.81
N ASP A 52 -4.55 6.49 8.74
CA ASP A 52 -5.52 6.84 9.78
C ASP A 52 -5.28 6.00 11.05
N LYS A 53 -5.57 6.61 12.21
CA LYS A 53 -5.50 5.93 13.50
C LYS A 53 -6.51 4.80 13.58
N GLU A 54 -7.70 4.99 13.02
CA GLU A 54 -8.76 3.97 13.05
C GLU A 54 -8.39 2.73 12.24
N GLU A 55 -7.72 2.90 11.10
CA GLU A 55 -7.24 1.79 10.27
C GLU A 55 -6.18 0.95 11.01
N LYS A 56 -5.27 1.62 11.73
CA LYS A 56 -4.25 0.96 12.55
C LYS A 56 -4.84 0.24 13.76
N GLU A 57 -5.79 0.88 14.45
CA GLU A 57 -6.47 0.30 15.62
C GLU A 57 -7.31 -0.92 15.24
N ARG A 58 -7.98 -0.88 14.08
CA ARG A 58 -8.83 -1.97 13.60
C ARG A 58 -8.10 -3.01 12.75
N GLN A 59 -6.87 -2.73 12.33
CA GLN A 59 -6.10 -3.57 11.41
C GLN A 59 -6.85 -3.86 10.09
N VAL A 60 -7.65 -2.89 9.64
CA VAL A 60 -8.47 -2.95 8.44
C VAL A 60 -8.40 -1.59 7.75
N SER A 61 -8.06 -1.59 6.46
CA SER A 61 -8.12 -0.39 5.63
C SER A 61 -9.57 0.02 5.41
N ILE A 62 -9.86 1.32 5.57
CA ILE A 62 -11.21 1.90 5.48
C ILE A 62 -11.35 2.72 4.19
N GLY A 63 -10.24 3.06 3.53
CA GLY A 63 -10.16 3.76 2.24
C GLY A 63 -10.38 2.90 0.99
#